data_AF-A0A936QIS3-F1
#
_entry.id   AF-A0A936QIS3-F1
#
_cell.length_a   1.000
_cell.length_b   1.000
_cell.length_c   1.000
_cell.angle_alpha   90.00
_cell.angle_beta   90.00
_cell.angle_gamma   90.00
#
_symmetry.space_group_name_H-M   'P 1'
#
loop_
_entity.id
_entity.type
_entity.pdbx_description
1 polymer ?
#
loop_
_entity_poly.entity_id
_entity_poly.type
_entity_poly.pdbx_seq_one_letter_code
_entity_poly.pdbx_strand_id
1 'polypeptide(L)'
;MRNKNLGTRHRAGIGITEVSDAISIIVSEERKIISVAEDGILTTYSDTESLKEVLVKSMGKKSVVSSMKEIFDETESSFESKDKKHDISESAKAIFNEEDEIKNKKES
;
A
#
# COMPACT_ATOMS: atom_id res chain seq x y z
N MET A 1 13.53 6.69 27.42
CA MET A 1 12.19 7.22 27.81
C MET A 1 11.18 6.08 27.74
N ARG A 2 10.61 5.63 28.86
CA ARG A 2 9.42 4.75 28.80
C ARG A 2 8.25 5.63 28.39
N ASN A 3 7.76 5.48 27.17
CA ASN A 3 6.56 6.17 26.70
C ASN A 3 5.38 5.66 27.55
N LYS A 4 4.94 6.47 28.54
CA LYS A 4 3.97 6.08 29.60
C LYS A 4 2.60 5.65 29.06
N ASN A 5 2.34 5.87 27.78
CA ASN A 5 1.04 5.67 27.15
C ASN A 5 0.88 4.32 26.42
N LEU A 6 1.92 3.48 26.40
CA LEU A 6 1.93 2.19 25.69
C LEU A 6 1.61 1.02 26.63
N GLY A 7 0.50 0.33 26.38
CA GLY A 7 0.10 -0.90 27.08
C GLY A 7 0.92 -2.14 26.66
N THR A 8 0.60 -3.30 27.23
CA THR A 8 1.27 -4.57 26.90
C THR A 8 1.14 -4.96 25.43
N ARG A 9 -0.03 -4.76 24.82
CA ARG A 9 -0.27 -5.02 23.39
C ARG A 9 0.67 -4.22 22.48
N HIS A 10 0.90 -2.96 22.81
CA HIS A 10 1.81 -2.10 22.04
C HIS A 10 3.25 -2.58 22.17
N ARG A 11 3.69 -2.91 23.39
CA ARG A 11 5.05 -3.41 23.62
C ARG A 11 5.28 -4.76 22.96
N ALA A 12 4.28 -5.65 22.97
CA ALA A 12 4.35 -6.93 22.28
C ALA A 12 4.44 -6.74 20.76
N GLY A 13 3.60 -5.86 20.20
CA GLY A 13 3.63 -5.54 18.78
C GLY A 13 4.95 -4.92 18.33
N ILE A 14 5.50 -3.98 19.09
CA ILE A 14 6.84 -3.42 18.80
C ILE A 14 7.90 -4.52 18.88
N GLY A 15 7.92 -5.30 19.96
CA GLY A 15 8.96 -6.29 20.18
C GLY A 15 9.01 -7.39 19.11
N ILE A 16 7.85 -7.81 18.56
CA ILE A 16 7.85 -8.80 17.48
C ILE A 16 8.36 -8.20 16.16
N THR A 17 8.03 -6.95 15.86
CA THR A 17 8.49 -6.29 14.62
C THR A 17 9.92 -5.76 14.69
N GLU A 18 10.54 -5.70 15.88
CA GLU A 18 11.98 -5.43 16.02
C GLU A 18 12.86 -6.61 15.56
N VAL A 19 12.33 -7.84 15.61
CA VAL A 19 13.10 -9.08 15.34
C VAL A 19 12.55 -9.89 14.17
N SER A 20 11.56 -9.36 13.46
CA SER A 20 10.97 -9.99 12.28
C SER A 20 10.45 -8.94 11.30
N ASP A 21 10.20 -9.36 10.07
CA ASP A 21 9.52 -8.60 9.02
C ASP A 21 7.99 -8.55 9.20
N ALA A 22 7.51 -8.88 10.40
CA ALA A 22 6.09 -8.86 10.69
C ALA A 22 5.54 -7.44 10.73
N ILE A 23 4.28 -7.29 10.33
CA ILE A 23 3.48 -6.08 10.50
C ILE A 23 2.46 -6.35 11.60
N SER A 24 2.46 -5.55 12.66
CA SER A 24 1.55 -5.73 13.81
C SER A 24 0.54 -4.59 13.90
N ILE A 25 -0.75 -4.91 13.73
CA ILE A 25 -1.85 -3.96 13.95
C ILE A 25 -2.32 -4.06 15.40
N ILE A 26 -2.33 -2.93 16.10
CA ILE A 26 -2.67 -2.83 17.53
C ILE A 26 -3.86 -1.90 17.68
N VAL A 27 -4.93 -2.39 18.31
CA VAL A 27 -6.11 -1.58 18.63
C VAL A 27 -6.06 -1.17 20.10
N SER A 28 -6.10 0.13 20.36
CA SER A 28 -6.21 0.66 21.71
C SER A 28 -7.64 0.51 22.22
N GLU A 29 -7.82 -0.29 23.25
CA GLU A 29 -9.12 -0.53 23.89
C GLU A 29 -9.66 0.74 24.58
N GLU A 30 -8.77 1.54 25.16
CA GLU A 30 -9.09 2.76 25.91
C GLU A 30 -9.33 3.96 25.00
N ARG A 31 -8.53 4.12 23.94
CA ARG A 31 -8.53 5.34 23.12
C ARG A 31 -9.14 5.14 21.74
N LYS A 32 -9.55 3.91 21.40
CA LYS A 32 -10.12 3.54 20.09
C LYS A 32 -9.26 3.95 18.89
N ILE A 33 -7.97 4.19 19.11
CA ILE A 33 -6.96 4.47 18.10
C ILE A 33 -6.34 3.18 17.61
N ILE A 34 -6.00 3.13 16.33
CA ILE A 34 -5.27 2.02 15.72
C ILE A 34 -3.83 2.44 15.56
N SER A 35 -2.91 1.55 15.90
CA SER A 35 -1.49 1.73 15.65
C SER A 35 -0.96 0.55 14.83
N VAL A 36 0.02 0.81 13.98
CA VAL A 36 0.75 -0.22 13.24
C VAL A 36 2.20 -0.18 13.71
N ALA A 37 2.75 -1.34 14.04
CA ALA A 37 4.17 -1.51 14.27
C ALA A 37 4.80 -2.26 13.09
N GLU A 38 5.94 -1.77 12.60
CA GLU A 38 6.74 -2.31 11.50
C GLU A 38 8.20 -1.90 11.76
N ASP A 39 9.15 -2.82 11.63
CA ASP A 39 10.58 -2.59 11.92
C ASP A 39 10.86 -1.94 13.29
N GLY A 40 10.08 -2.32 14.31
CA GLY A 40 10.15 -1.74 15.66
C GLY A 40 9.60 -0.30 15.80
N ILE A 41 9.11 0.29 14.72
CA ILE A 41 8.54 1.64 14.70
C ILE A 41 7.02 1.55 14.85
N LEU A 42 6.46 2.27 15.83
CA LEU A 42 5.02 2.35 16.05
C LEU A 42 4.44 3.65 15.48
N THR A 43 3.56 3.53 14.50
CA THR A 43 2.81 4.64 13.89
C THR A 43 1.34 4.56 14.30
N THR A 44 0.71 5.69 14.63
CA THR A 44 -0.70 5.75 15.06
C THR A 44 -1.55 6.44 14.01
N TYR A 45 -2.73 5.89 13.75
CA TYR A 45 -3.69 6.36 12.77
C TYR A 45 -5.01 6.69 13.46
N SER A 46 -5.50 7.90 13.21
CA SER A 46 -6.84 8.34 13.60
C SER A 46 -7.88 8.13 12.49
N ASP A 47 -7.42 7.93 11.27
CA ASP A 47 -8.24 7.80 10.07
C ASP A 47 -8.05 6.43 9.41
N THR A 48 -9.16 5.86 8.92
CA THR A 48 -9.20 4.53 8.32
C THR A 48 -8.68 4.49 6.88
N GLU A 49 -8.80 5.59 6.14
CA GLU A 49 -8.33 5.68 4.75
C GLU A 49 -6.80 5.63 4.71
N SER A 50 -6.18 6.46 5.55
CA SER A 50 -4.73 6.51 5.76
C SER A 50 -4.16 5.16 6.19
N LEU A 51 -4.84 4.47 7.12
CA LEU A 51 -4.43 3.13 7.57
C LEU A 51 -4.48 2.11 6.43
N LYS A 52 -5.53 2.15 5.60
CA LYS A 52 -5.72 1.23 4.49
C LYS A 52 -4.63 1.40 3.44
N GLU A 53 -4.28 2.64 3.10
CA GLU A 53 -3.22 2.94 2.14
C GLU A 53 -1.88 2.36 2.60
N VAL A 54 -1.52 2.59 3.87
CA VAL A 54 -0.27 2.07 4.45
C VAL A 54 -0.24 0.54 4.44
N LEU A 55 -1.34 -0.11 4.81
CA LEU A 55 -1.41 -1.58 4.79
C LEU A 55 -1.30 -2.16 3.38
N VAL A 56 -1.96 -1.55 2.38
CA VAL A 56 -1.86 -2.00 0.99
C VAL A 56 -0.43 -1.88 0.48
N LYS A 57 0.25 -0.78 0.82
CA LYS A 57 1.64 -0.53 0.46
C LYS A 57 2.60 -1.53 1.14
N SER A 58 2.45 -1.73 2.45
CA SER A 58 3.33 -2.59 3.26
C SER A 58 3.12 -4.08 2.95
N MET A 59 1.91 -4.52 2.63
CA MET A 59 1.62 -5.92 2.26
C MET A 59 1.99 -6.28 0.81
N GLY A 60 2.58 -5.36 0.04
CA GLY A 60 3.10 -5.65 -1.30
C GLY A 60 2.04 -6.14 -2.30
N LYS A 61 0.75 -5.85 -2.08
CA LYS A 61 -0.29 -6.11 -3.08
C LYS A 61 -0.10 -5.14 -4.25
N LYS A 62 0.81 -5.49 -5.16
CA LYS A 62 0.78 -4.93 -6.51
C LYS A 62 -0.60 -5.25 -7.07
N SER A 63 -1.35 -4.24 -7.50
CA SER A 63 -2.58 -4.54 -8.23
C SER A 63 -2.18 -5.36 -9.45
N VAL A 64 -3.04 -6.28 -9.89
CA VAL A 64 -2.80 -7.06 -11.11
C VAL A 64 -2.44 -6.14 -12.27
N VAL A 65 -3.03 -4.95 -12.25
CA VAL A 65 -2.81 -3.85 -13.19
C VAL A 65 -1.38 -3.29 -13.09
N SER A 66 -0.82 -3.12 -11.89
CA SER A 66 0.59 -2.72 -11.70
C SER A 66 1.58 -3.80 -12.15
N SER A 67 1.31 -5.07 -11.83
CA SER A 67 2.14 -6.19 -12.29
C SER A 67 2.06 -6.36 -13.81
N MET A 68 0.87 -6.18 -14.40
CA MET A 68 0.68 -6.16 -15.85
C MET A 68 1.44 -4.99 -16.47
N LYS A 69 1.42 -3.80 -15.86
CA LYS A 69 2.13 -2.62 -16.38
C LYS A 69 3.64 -2.85 -16.47
N GLU A 70 4.24 -3.42 -15.44
CA GLU A 70 5.68 -3.76 -15.45
C GLU A 70 6.01 -4.77 -16.56
N ILE A 71 5.16 -5.79 -16.75
CA ILE A 71 5.30 -6.77 -17.85
C ILE A 71 5.16 -6.08 -19.23
N PHE A 72 4.19 -5.18 -19.37
CA PHE A 72 3.97 -4.43 -20.62
C PHE A 72 5.13 -3.49 -20.94
N ASP A 73 5.63 -2.73 -19.96
CA ASP A 73 6.77 -1.82 -20.10
C ASP A 73 8.06 -2.59 -20.48
N GLU A 74 8.28 -3.79 -19.90
CA GLU A 74 9.40 -4.66 -20.26
C GLU A 74 9.29 -5.19 -21.71
N THR A 75 8.07 -5.58 -22.14
CA THR A 75 7.85 -6.08 -23.51
C THR A 75 7.96 -4.99 -24.57
N GLU A 76 7.64 -3.73 -24.26
CA GLU A 76 7.75 -2.60 -25.20
C GLU A 76 9.22 -2.25 -25.48
N SER A 77 10.11 -2.41 -24.49
CA SER A 77 11.56 -2.20 -24.67
C SER A 77 12.21 -3.18 -25.65
N SER A 78 11.61 -4.36 -25.84
CA SER A 78 12.10 -5.39 -26.77
C SER A 78 11.51 -5.27 -28.19
N PHE A 79 10.49 -4.42 -28.38
CA PHE A 79 9.73 -4.30 -29.63
C PHE A 79 9.88 -2.92 -30.28
N GLU A 80 11.08 -2.32 -30.21
CA GLU A 80 11.39 -1.11 -30.97
C GLU A 80 11.82 -1.47 -32.40
N SER A 81 10.85 -1.95 -33.18
CA SER A 81 10.91 -2.02 -34.64
C SER A 81 9.51 -1.75 -35.18
N LYS A 82 9.41 -0.58 -35.82
CA LYS A 82 8.23 0.09 -36.38
C LYS A 82 7.17 -0.83 -37.00
N ASP A 83 5.93 -0.35 -36.91
CA ASP A 83 4.75 -0.75 -37.71
C ASP A 83 3.76 -1.75 -37.07
N LYS A 84 3.08 -1.33 -35.98
CA LYS A 84 1.65 -1.61 -35.65
C LYS A 84 1.24 -1.01 -34.29
N LYS A 85 1.45 0.31 -34.14
CA LYS A 85 1.35 1.04 -32.86
C LYS A 85 -0.06 1.40 -32.35
N HIS A 86 -1.17 0.94 -32.95
CA HIS A 86 -2.47 1.63 -32.71
C HIS A 86 -3.55 0.92 -31.88
N ASP A 87 -3.61 -0.41 -31.74
CA ASP A 87 -4.82 -1.02 -31.13
C ASP A 87 -4.67 -1.45 -29.66
N ILE A 88 -3.49 -1.91 -29.25
CA ILE A 88 -3.27 -2.48 -27.91
C ILE A 88 -2.95 -1.42 -26.83
N SER A 89 -2.19 -0.38 -27.19
CA SER A 89 -1.80 0.68 -26.25
C SER A 89 -2.97 1.58 -25.85
N GLU A 90 -3.95 1.72 -26.74
CA GLU A 90 -5.13 2.57 -26.54
C GLU A 90 -6.15 1.88 -25.61
N SER A 91 -6.35 0.57 -25.81
CA SER A 91 -7.19 -0.27 -24.94
C SER A 91 -6.59 -0.40 -23.54
N ALA A 92 -5.26 -0.57 -23.43
CA ALA A 92 -4.58 -0.59 -22.13
C ALA A 92 -4.68 0.78 -21.44
N LYS A 93 -4.38 1.88 -22.14
CA LYS A 93 -4.49 3.25 -21.58
C LYS A 93 -5.90 3.58 -21.10
N ALA A 94 -6.95 3.10 -21.77
CA ALA A 94 -8.33 3.28 -21.33
C ALA A 94 -8.58 2.63 -19.96
N ILE A 95 -8.11 1.40 -19.75
CA ILE A 95 -8.24 0.68 -18.48
C ILE A 95 -7.43 1.37 -17.36
N PHE A 96 -6.23 1.86 -17.67
CA PHE A 96 -5.40 2.58 -16.69
C PHE A 96 -5.97 3.97 -16.34
N ASN A 97 -6.56 4.69 -17.31
CA ASN A 97 -7.14 6.01 -17.08
C ASN A 97 -8.48 5.96 -16.31
N GLU A 98 -9.26 4.86 -16.42
CA GLU A 98 -10.48 4.68 -15.63
C GLU A 98 -10.19 4.60 -14.12
N GLU A 99 -9.04 4.09 -13.69
CA GLU A 99 -8.68 4.04 -12.26
C GLU A 99 -8.33 5.43 -11.67
N ASP A 100 -7.72 6.32 -12.46
CA ASP A 100 -7.37 7.69 -12.01
C ASP A 100 -8.61 8.60 -11.90
N GLU A 101 -9.64 8.41 -12.73
CA GLU A 101 -10.93 9.09 -12.57
C GLU A 101 -11.71 8.57 -11.35
N ILE A 102 -11.66 7.27 -11.05
CA ILE A 102 -12.38 6.68 -9.91
C ILE A 102 -11.73 7.09 -8.56
N LYS A 103 -10.41 7.27 -8.52
CA LYS A 103 -9.72 7.84 -7.34
C LYS A 103 -10.05 9.32 -7.13
N ASN A 104 -10.05 10.13 -8.20
CA ASN A 104 -10.37 11.56 -8.09
C ASN A 104 -11.84 11.87 -7.76
N LYS A 105 -12.78 10.94 -8.02
CA LYS A 105 -14.20 11.16 -7.74
C LYS A 105 -14.62 10.82 -6.30
N LYS A 106 -13.72 10.23 -5.49
CA LYS A 106 -13.97 9.92 -4.07
C LYS A 106 -13.50 11.00 -3.09
N GLU A 107 -12.75 11.99 -3.56
CA GLU A 107 -12.29 13.14 -2.77
C GLU A 107 -13.13 14.42 -3.02
N SER A 108 -14.33 14.32 -3.61
CA SER A 108 -15.28 15.43 -3.80
C SER A 108 -16.54 15.29 -2.95
#